data_AF-A0A6C0ED90-F1
#
_entry.id   AF-A0A6C0ED90-F1
#
_cell.length_a   1.000
_cell.length_b   1.000
_cell.length_c   1.000
_cell.angle_alpha   90.00
_cell.angle_beta   90.00
_cell.angle_gamma   90.00
#
_symmetry.space_group_name_H-M   'P 1'
#
loop_
_entity.id
_entity.type
_entity.pdbx_description
1 polymer ?
#
loop_
_entity_poly.entity_id
_entity_poly.type
_entity_poly.pdbx_seq_one_letter_code
_entity_poly.pdbx_strand_id
1 'polypeptide(L)'
;MAHYNYFPTNYIIILFSLIFILTVYYIHVDKKNHINEIDYKYTDTLIDKVKKLLLNLQFEQSDKREYLEKRDEKVLYDDFYPPERRLPEYQYPFNNIKKKIWNIPTNGYPDNYQLMGIVIRSNTETAYNLFGRQKYPRSNQYEYYVEGQMHNTKIKIPIKVKGDREIYNKQEIHIHGTDPSKGPFIVELYDYDLPRYNPYDY
;
A
#
# COMPACT_ATOMS: atom_id res chain seq x y z
N MET A 1 -54.32 -12.38 -18.27
CA MET A 1 -53.23 -12.52 -19.27
C MET A 1 -52.78 -11.10 -19.61
N ALA A 2 -51.61 -10.67 -19.17
CA ALA A 2 -51.17 -9.27 -19.32
C ALA A 2 -50.74 -9.02 -20.78
N HIS A 3 -51.47 -8.17 -21.50
CA HIS A 3 -51.08 -7.68 -22.82
C HIS A 3 -49.92 -6.69 -22.66
N TYR A 4 -48.70 -7.13 -22.92
CA TYR A 4 -47.57 -6.23 -23.08
C TYR A 4 -47.69 -5.54 -24.44
N ASN A 5 -47.97 -4.23 -24.43
CA ASN A 5 -47.86 -3.38 -25.62
C ASN A 5 -46.39 -3.29 -26.02
N TYR A 6 -45.99 -4.10 -27.00
CA TYR A 6 -44.67 -3.99 -27.61
C TYR A 6 -44.59 -2.66 -28.37
N PHE A 7 -43.76 -1.74 -27.89
CA PHE A 7 -43.37 -0.57 -28.67
C PHE A 7 -42.70 -1.05 -29.96
N PRO A 8 -43.12 -0.58 -31.15
CA PRO A 8 -42.53 -1.05 -32.39
C PRO A 8 -41.06 -0.63 -32.44
N THR A 9 -40.17 -1.58 -32.69
CA THR A 9 -38.70 -1.41 -32.66
C THR A 9 -38.21 -0.25 -33.53
N ASN A 10 -38.94 0.08 -34.60
CA ASN A 10 -38.63 1.20 -35.49
C ASN A 10 -38.68 2.58 -34.78
N TYR A 11 -39.58 2.78 -33.82
CA TYR A 11 -39.66 4.05 -33.08
C TYR A 11 -38.50 4.23 -32.10
N ILE A 12 -38.00 3.13 -31.54
CA ILE A 12 -36.83 3.15 -30.66
C ILE A 12 -35.59 3.58 -31.45
N ILE A 13 -35.41 3.05 -32.67
CA ILE A 13 -34.29 3.42 -33.54
C ILE A 13 -34.34 4.91 -33.93
N ILE A 14 -35.54 5.43 -34.24
CA ILE A 14 -35.74 6.85 -34.56
C ILE A 14 -35.45 7.75 -33.35
N LEU A 15 -35.84 7.32 -32.14
CA LEU A 15 -35.55 8.06 -30.92
C LEU A 15 -34.04 8.12 -30.64
N PHE A 16 -33.34 7.00 -30.79
CA PHE A 16 -31.88 6.95 -30.63
C PHE A 16 -31.15 7.80 -31.68
N SER A 17 -31.60 7.80 -32.94
CA SER A 17 -31.01 8.65 -33.97
C SER A 17 -31.24 10.13 -33.70
N LEU A 18 -32.41 10.51 -33.20
CA LEU A 18 -32.72 11.90 -32.84
C LEU A 18 -31.88 12.39 -31.64
N ILE A 19 -31.70 11.55 -30.62
CA ILE A 19 -30.79 11.84 -29.49
C ILE A 19 -29.35 12.00 -29.99
N PHE A 20 -28.89 11.13 -30.88
CA PHE A 20 -27.54 11.21 -31.45
C PHE A 20 -27.33 12.48 -32.27
N ILE A 21 -28.32 12.90 -33.06
CA ILE A 21 -28.24 14.16 -33.81
C ILE A 21 -28.19 15.36 -32.86
N LEU A 22 -28.99 15.35 -31.79
CA LEU A 22 -29.00 16.42 -30.78
C LEU A 22 -27.66 16.51 -30.03
N THR A 23 -27.03 15.38 -29.67
CA THR A 23 -25.73 15.39 -28.99
C THR A 23 -24.62 15.90 -29.91
N VAL A 24 -24.60 15.48 -31.18
CA VAL A 24 -23.63 15.99 -32.17
C VAL A 24 -23.82 17.48 -32.42
N TYR A 25 -25.07 17.94 -32.53
CA TYR A 25 -25.38 19.37 -32.69
C TYR A 25 -24.92 20.19 -31.49
N TYR A 26 -25.21 19.74 -30.27
CA TYR A 26 -24.76 20.39 -29.03
C TYR A 26 -23.23 20.56 -29.01
N ILE A 27 -22.48 19.49 -29.30
CA ILE A 27 -21.01 19.52 -29.38
C ILE A 27 -20.52 20.50 -30.44
N HIS A 28 -21.21 20.59 -31.59
CA HIS A 28 -20.81 21.48 -32.67
C HIS A 28 -21.04 22.96 -32.34
N VAL A 29 -22.18 23.29 -31.73
CA VAL A 29 -22.50 24.66 -31.28
C VAL A 29 -21.53 25.10 -30.18
N ASP A 30 -21.26 24.23 -29.22
CA ASP A 30 -20.32 24.51 -28.13
C ASP A 30 -18.92 24.82 -28.68
N LYS A 31 -18.41 23.97 -29.59
CA LYS A 31 -17.13 24.23 -30.28
C LYS A 31 -17.11 25.57 -31.03
N LYS A 32 -18.22 25.96 -31.67
CA LYS A 32 -18.30 27.23 -32.42
C LYS A 32 -18.16 28.45 -31.51
N ASN A 33 -18.70 28.38 -30.29
CA ASN A 33 -18.64 29.49 -29.33
C ASN A 33 -17.23 29.76 -28.81
N HIS A 34 -16.31 28.79 -28.95
CA HIS A 34 -14.93 28.88 -28.48
C HIS A 34 -13.88 28.90 -29.61
N ILE A 35 -14.30 29.14 -30.87
CA ILE A 35 -13.41 29.17 -32.06
C ILE A 35 -12.27 30.20 -31.98
N ASN A 36 -12.45 31.29 -31.23
CA ASN A 36 -11.47 32.38 -31.13
C ASN A 36 -10.47 32.20 -29.97
N GLU A 37 -10.65 31.18 -29.13
CA GLU A 37 -9.76 30.85 -28.01
C GLU A 37 -8.84 29.71 -28.44
N ILE A 38 -7.63 30.06 -28.87
CA ILE A 38 -6.62 29.11 -29.41
C ILE A 38 -6.30 27.99 -28.40
N ASP A 39 -6.43 28.28 -27.09
CA ASP A 39 -6.18 27.37 -25.98
C ASP A 39 -7.46 26.96 -25.23
N TYR A 40 -8.64 26.96 -25.88
CA TYR A 40 -9.87 26.51 -25.21
C TYR A 40 -9.77 25.03 -24.82
N LYS A 41 -9.52 24.79 -23.54
CA LYS A 41 -9.55 23.48 -22.92
C LYS A 41 -10.92 23.35 -22.26
N TYR A 42 -11.78 22.47 -22.79
CA TYR A 42 -13.06 22.13 -22.15
C TYR A 42 -12.79 21.70 -20.69
N THR A 43 -12.99 22.62 -19.74
CA THR A 43 -12.83 22.38 -18.32
C THR A 43 -14.18 21.94 -17.77
N ASP A 44 -14.46 20.65 -17.86
CA ASP A 44 -15.54 20.09 -17.07
C ASP A 44 -15.22 20.30 -15.59
N THR A 45 -16.07 21.03 -14.88
CA THR A 45 -15.95 21.25 -13.43
C THR A 45 -15.86 19.92 -12.66
N LEU A 46 -16.40 18.82 -13.23
CA LEU A 46 -16.25 17.47 -12.70
C LEU A 46 -14.81 16.95 -12.87
N ILE A 47 -14.19 17.15 -14.04
CA ILE A 47 -12.80 16.71 -14.30
C ILE A 47 -11.84 17.45 -13.39
N ASP A 48 -12.04 18.74 -13.15
CA ASP A 48 -11.16 19.52 -12.25
C ASP A 48 -11.31 19.09 -10.79
N LYS A 49 -12.54 18.88 -10.32
CA LYS A 49 -12.81 18.29 -9.00
C LYS A 49 -12.18 16.91 -8.85
N VAL A 50 -12.26 16.07 -9.88
CA VAL A 50 -11.63 14.73 -9.90
C VAL A 50 -10.12 14.84 -9.84
N LYS A 51 -9.50 15.75 -10.60
CA LYS A 51 -8.04 15.98 -10.55
C LYS A 51 -7.57 16.44 -9.18
N LYS A 52 -8.27 17.40 -8.58
CA LYS A 52 -7.97 17.90 -7.24
C LYS A 52 -8.09 16.79 -6.19
N LEU A 53 -9.11 15.94 -6.31
CA LEU A 53 -9.30 14.79 -5.43
C LEU A 53 -8.18 13.76 -5.60
N LEU A 54 -7.76 13.47 -6.84
CA LEU A 54 -6.63 12.57 -7.12
C LEU A 54 -5.30 13.11 -6.56
N LEU A 55 -5.05 14.41 -6.70
CA LEU A 55 -3.85 15.06 -6.18
C LEU A 55 -3.77 14.98 -4.65
N ASN A 56 -4.88 15.30 -3.97
CA ASN A 56 -4.96 15.21 -2.51
C ASN A 56 -4.74 13.77 -2.02
N LEU A 57 -5.28 12.77 -2.72
CA LEU A 57 -5.06 11.35 -2.39
C LEU A 57 -3.58 10.94 -2.53
N GLN A 58 -2.89 11.43 -3.56
CA GLN A 58 -1.46 11.16 -3.73
C GLN A 58 -0.63 11.80 -2.61
N PHE A 59 -0.97 13.04 -2.24
CA PHE A 59 -0.29 13.78 -1.18
C PHE A 59 -0.47 13.12 0.20
N GLU A 60 -1.68 12.68 0.54
CA GLU A 60 -1.92 11.96 1.80
C GLU A 60 -1.17 10.62 1.87
N GLN A 61 -1.05 9.90 0.74
CA GLN A 61 -0.29 8.66 0.67
C GLN A 61 1.22 8.89 0.84
N SER A 62 1.76 9.98 0.28
CA SER A 62 3.16 10.35 0.51
C SER A 62 3.40 10.73 1.97
N ASP A 63 2.52 11.52 2.57
CA ASP A 63 2.65 11.95 3.97
C ASP A 63 2.64 10.76 4.94
N LYS A 64 1.76 9.78 4.68
CA LYS A 64 1.70 8.55 5.46
C LYS A 64 2.99 7.76 5.40
N ARG A 65 3.53 7.55 4.20
CA ARG A 65 4.76 6.77 4.02
C ARG A 65 5.95 7.49 4.59
N GLU A 66 6.04 8.79 4.39
CA GLU A 66 7.09 9.63 4.95
C GLU A 66 7.08 9.59 6.49
N TYR A 67 5.89 9.63 7.11
CA TYR A 67 5.75 9.47 8.56
C TYR A 67 6.28 8.12 9.05
N LEU A 68 5.90 7.02 8.38
CA LEU A 68 6.35 5.67 8.76
C LEU A 68 7.85 5.49 8.52
N GLU A 69 8.39 6.01 7.43
CA GLU A 69 9.82 5.96 7.10
C GLU A 69 10.65 6.71 8.14
N LYS A 70 10.25 7.94 8.52
CA LYS A 70 10.91 8.70 9.59
C LYS A 70 10.89 7.97 10.92
N ARG A 71 9.80 7.26 11.21
CA ARG A 71 9.68 6.44 12.42
C ARG A 71 10.62 5.25 12.37
N ASP A 72 10.63 4.51 11.27
CA ASP A 72 11.49 3.35 11.06
C ASP A 72 12.98 3.76 11.04
N GLU A 73 13.31 4.95 10.55
CA GLU A 73 14.64 5.55 10.62
C GLU A 73 15.08 5.79 12.07
N LYS A 74 14.23 6.40 12.90
CA LYS A 74 14.52 6.61 14.33
C LYS A 74 14.82 5.31 15.05
N VAL A 75 14.07 4.26 14.78
CA VAL A 75 14.28 2.93 15.39
C VAL A 75 15.66 2.36 15.08
N LEU A 76 16.23 2.70 13.92
CA LEU A 76 17.53 2.19 13.48
C LEU A 76 18.71 3.04 13.92
N TYR A 77 18.52 4.34 14.09
CA TYR A 77 19.63 5.30 14.25
C TYR A 77 19.54 6.18 15.51
N ASP A 78 18.39 6.26 16.16
CA ASP A 78 18.22 7.02 17.40
C ASP A 78 18.34 6.08 18.61
N ASP A 79 19.45 6.22 19.34
CA ASP A 79 19.77 5.42 20.53
C ASP A 79 18.72 5.55 21.65
N PHE A 80 17.91 6.62 21.63
CA PHE A 80 16.87 6.88 22.62
C PHE A 80 15.47 6.46 22.16
N TYR A 81 15.33 5.97 20.92
CA TYR A 81 14.06 5.47 20.41
C TYR A 81 13.92 3.97 20.69
N PRO A 82 12.76 3.49 21.18
CA PRO A 82 12.59 2.08 21.50
C PRO A 82 12.59 1.20 20.23
N PRO A 83 13.12 -0.03 20.30
CA PRO A 83 13.16 -0.96 19.17
C PRO A 83 11.80 -1.62 18.89
N GLU A 84 10.68 -0.95 19.16
CA GLU A 84 9.35 -1.52 18.97
C GLU A 84 9.03 -1.68 17.49
N ARG A 85 8.33 -2.76 17.13
CA ARG A 85 7.83 -2.93 15.76
C ARG A 85 6.52 -2.19 15.58
N ARG A 86 6.30 -1.62 14.40
CA ARG A 86 5.04 -0.97 14.07
C ARG A 86 4.03 -1.96 13.51
N LEU A 87 2.76 -1.56 13.57
CA LEU A 87 1.70 -2.27 12.86
C LEU A 87 1.92 -2.20 11.33
N PRO A 88 1.31 -3.11 10.57
CA PRO A 88 1.23 -2.99 9.11
C PRO A 88 0.65 -1.64 8.66
N GLU A 89 1.18 -1.08 7.57
CA GLU A 89 0.81 0.23 7.03
C GLU A 89 -0.72 0.41 6.92
N TYR A 90 -1.47 -0.61 6.49
CA TYR A 90 -2.92 -0.52 6.27
C TYR A 90 -3.74 -0.30 7.55
N GLN A 91 -3.18 -0.52 8.74
CA GLN A 91 -3.89 -0.32 10.03
C GLN A 91 -3.77 1.11 10.55
N TYR A 92 -2.84 1.91 10.02
CA TYR A 92 -2.70 3.29 10.45
C TYR A 92 -3.87 4.17 9.97
N PRO A 93 -4.53 4.90 10.88
CA PRO A 93 -5.63 5.80 10.54
C PRO A 93 -5.07 7.06 9.89
N PHE A 94 -5.03 7.07 8.57
CA PHE A 94 -4.92 8.30 7.78
C PHE A 94 -6.28 8.52 7.13
N ASN A 95 -6.72 9.77 7.03
CA ASN A 95 -8.07 10.11 6.60
C ASN A 95 -8.47 9.35 5.33
N ASN A 96 -9.48 8.50 5.47
CA ASN A 96 -9.91 7.62 4.41
C ASN A 96 -10.84 8.40 3.46
N ILE A 97 -10.38 8.70 2.24
CA ILE A 97 -11.31 8.84 1.12
C ILE A 97 -11.18 7.60 0.23
N LYS A 98 -12.22 6.76 0.34
CA LYS A 98 -12.56 5.72 -0.64
C LYS A 98 -12.44 6.28 -2.06
N LYS A 99 -11.58 5.68 -2.89
CA LYS A 99 -11.86 5.25 -4.28
C LYS A 99 -10.55 4.89 -4.98
N LYS A 100 -10.27 3.59 -5.00
CA LYS A 100 -9.21 2.98 -5.79
C LYS A 100 -9.80 2.55 -7.13
N ILE A 101 -9.89 3.47 -8.08
CA ILE A 101 -10.44 3.16 -9.42
C ILE A 101 -9.25 2.96 -10.36
N TRP A 102 -9.02 1.67 -10.69
CA TRP A 102 -8.56 1.17 -12.00
C TRP A 102 -7.10 0.82 -12.30
N ASN A 103 -6.11 0.98 -11.41
CA ASN A 103 -4.80 0.34 -11.70
C ASN A 103 -3.90 0.01 -10.51
N ILE A 104 -4.47 -0.21 -9.34
CA ILE A 104 -3.69 -0.69 -8.19
C ILE A 104 -3.98 -2.18 -8.06
N PRO A 105 -2.98 -3.06 -7.81
CA PRO A 105 -3.25 -4.44 -7.45
C PRO A 105 -4.38 -4.48 -6.44
N THR A 106 -5.30 -5.42 -6.60
CA THR A 106 -6.51 -5.59 -5.78
C THR A 106 -6.20 -5.54 -4.28
N ASN A 107 -5.00 -5.96 -3.89
CA ASN A 107 -4.52 -5.96 -2.51
C ASN A 107 -3.74 -4.70 -2.09
N GLY A 108 -3.27 -3.86 -3.01
CA GLY A 108 -2.42 -2.70 -2.73
C GLY A 108 -0.92 -2.94 -2.89
N TYR A 109 -0.15 -1.86 -2.77
CA TYR A 109 1.30 -1.91 -2.81
C TYR A 109 1.83 -2.54 -1.52
N PRO A 110 2.93 -3.31 -1.57
CA PRO A 110 3.57 -3.82 -0.36
C PRO A 110 3.98 -2.66 0.56
N ASP A 111 4.02 -2.98 1.85
CA ASP A 111 4.56 -2.10 2.89
C ASP A 111 6.10 -1.97 2.72
N ASN A 112 6.68 -0.98 3.37
CA ASN A 112 8.12 -0.88 3.53
C ASN A 112 8.63 -1.95 4.51
N TYR A 113 9.90 -2.33 4.36
CA TYR A 113 10.56 -3.16 5.35
C TYR A 113 10.76 -2.39 6.64
N GLN A 114 10.45 -3.02 7.75
CA GLN A 114 10.68 -2.50 9.09
C GLN A 114 11.46 -3.52 9.92
N LEU A 115 12.10 -3.04 10.99
CA LEU A 115 12.74 -3.91 11.96
C LEU A 115 11.66 -4.64 12.75
N MET A 116 11.67 -5.97 12.69
CA MET A 116 10.67 -6.83 13.34
C MET A 116 11.17 -7.41 14.67
N GLY A 117 12.48 -7.50 14.83
CA GLY A 117 13.10 -8.23 15.92
C GLY A 117 14.54 -8.58 15.59
N ILE A 118 15.03 -9.60 16.28
CA ILE A 118 16.35 -10.18 16.08
C ILE A 118 16.25 -11.69 15.92
N VAL A 119 17.29 -12.27 15.33
CA VAL A 119 17.45 -13.72 15.23
C VAL A 119 18.76 -14.10 15.86
N ILE A 120 18.71 -15.00 16.84
CA ILE A 120 19.83 -15.33 17.71
C ILE A 120 20.15 -16.81 17.56
N ARG A 121 21.44 -17.14 17.50
CA ARG A 121 21.91 -18.52 17.63
C ARG A 121 22.82 -18.63 18.84
N SER A 122 22.29 -19.21 19.91
CA SER A 122 22.96 -19.28 21.21
C SER A 122 24.31 -19.99 21.16
N ASN A 123 24.44 -21.03 20.32
CA ASN A 123 25.69 -21.82 20.21
C ASN A 123 26.91 -21.02 19.71
N THR A 124 26.68 -19.91 19.00
CA THR A 124 27.77 -19.09 18.45
C THR A 124 27.67 -17.63 18.88
N GLU A 125 26.73 -17.30 19.76
CA GLU A 125 26.43 -15.92 20.20
C GLU A 125 26.23 -14.94 19.02
N THR A 126 25.74 -15.45 17.88
CA THR A 126 25.52 -14.63 16.68
C THR A 126 24.09 -14.12 16.67
N ALA A 127 23.92 -12.81 16.50
CA ALA A 127 22.63 -12.16 16.35
C ALA A 127 22.57 -11.36 15.04
N TYR A 128 21.41 -11.38 14.37
CA TYR A 128 21.13 -10.51 13.23
C TYR A 128 19.81 -9.78 13.42
N ASN A 129 19.73 -8.56 12.87
CA ASN A 129 18.47 -7.83 12.79
C ASN A 129 17.55 -8.51 11.78
N LEU A 130 16.31 -8.78 12.20
CA LEU A 130 15.27 -9.34 11.34
C LEU A 130 14.41 -8.22 10.79
N PHE A 131 14.48 -8.01 9.49
CA PHE A 131 13.61 -7.09 8.77
C PHE A 131 12.48 -7.85 8.11
N GLY A 132 11.29 -7.26 8.09
CA GLY A 132 10.12 -7.86 7.49
C GLY A 132 9.10 -6.86 7.00
N ARG A 133 8.22 -7.33 6.12
CA ARG A 133 7.05 -6.62 5.62
C ARG A 133 5.95 -7.56 5.18
N GLN A 134 4.73 -7.06 5.10
CA GLN A 134 3.67 -7.75 4.36
C GLN A 134 3.92 -7.68 2.85
N LYS A 135 3.87 -8.84 2.20
CA LYS A 135 4.00 -8.95 0.74
C LYS A 135 2.83 -8.30 0.02
N TYR A 136 1.64 -8.45 0.58
CA TYR A 136 0.42 -7.80 0.13
C TYR A 136 -0.34 -7.26 1.33
N PRO A 137 -0.84 -6.02 1.30
CA PRO A 137 -1.65 -5.49 2.40
C PRO A 137 -2.84 -6.39 2.71
N ARG A 138 -3.12 -6.59 4.01
CA ARG A 138 -4.20 -7.47 4.51
C ARG A 138 -4.03 -8.96 4.18
N SER A 139 -2.86 -9.38 3.73
CA SER A 139 -2.54 -10.79 3.54
C SER A 139 -1.78 -11.34 4.75
N ASN A 140 -1.79 -12.67 4.89
CA ASN A 140 -0.91 -13.40 5.80
C ASN A 140 0.46 -13.73 5.18
N GLN A 141 0.74 -13.18 4.00
CA GLN A 141 2.02 -13.36 3.29
C GLN A 141 3.02 -12.26 3.65
N TYR A 142 4.24 -12.66 3.96
CA TYR A 142 5.32 -11.81 4.41
C TYR A 142 6.62 -12.11 3.69
N GLU A 143 7.47 -11.09 3.63
CA GLU A 143 8.84 -11.18 3.14
C GLU A 143 9.78 -10.76 4.26
N TYR A 144 10.86 -11.52 4.42
CA TYR A 144 11.84 -11.31 5.48
C TYR A 144 13.26 -11.35 4.93
N TYR A 145 14.14 -10.56 5.54
CA TYR A 145 15.56 -10.68 5.35
C TYR A 145 16.30 -10.35 6.65
N VAL A 146 17.55 -10.77 6.72
CA VAL A 146 18.48 -10.37 7.77
C VAL A 146 19.65 -9.59 7.17
N GLU A 147 20.23 -8.71 7.95
CA GLU A 147 21.45 -7.99 7.54
C GLU A 147 22.68 -8.66 8.13
N GLY A 148 23.52 -9.23 7.26
CA GLY A 148 24.83 -9.74 7.60
C GLY A 148 25.93 -8.74 7.23
N GLN A 149 27.14 -8.97 7.74
CA GLN A 149 28.33 -8.20 7.36
C GLN A 149 29.34 -9.13 6.68
N MET A 150 29.76 -8.76 5.47
CA MET A 150 30.80 -9.47 4.72
C MET A 150 31.81 -8.45 4.21
N HIS A 151 33.08 -8.57 4.61
CA HIS A 151 34.16 -7.67 4.20
C HIS A 151 33.78 -6.17 4.33
N ASN A 152 33.29 -5.76 5.50
CA ASN A 152 32.79 -4.39 5.79
C ASN A 152 31.61 -3.90 4.94
N THR A 153 30.99 -4.77 4.14
CA THR A 153 29.77 -4.45 3.40
C THR A 153 28.57 -5.11 4.06
N LYS A 154 27.50 -4.34 4.26
CA LYS A 154 26.21 -4.88 4.71
C LYS A 154 25.57 -5.65 3.56
N ILE A 155 25.21 -6.90 3.81
CA ILE A 155 24.53 -7.76 2.84
C ILE A 155 23.15 -8.14 3.34
N LYS A 156 22.16 -8.13 2.46
CA LYS A 156 20.79 -8.56 2.78
C LYS A 156 20.62 -10.02 2.39
N ILE A 157 20.33 -10.87 3.37
CA ILE A 157 20.14 -12.31 3.19
C ILE A 157 18.65 -12.62 3.34
N PRO A 158 17.95 -13.01 2.26
CA PRO A 158 16.52 -13.30 2.32
C PRO A 158 16.24 -14.55 3.17
N ILE A 159 15.21 -14.50 4.01
CA ILE A 159 14.73 -15.64 4.78
C ILE A 159 13.52 -16.25 4.07
N LYS A 160 13.58 -17.56 3.83
CA LYS A 160 12.49 -18.30 3.18
C LYS A 160 11.69 -19.06 4.22
N VAL A 161 10.42 -18.70 4.35
CA VAL A 161 9.44 -19.38 5.20
C VAL A 161 8.48 -20.16 4.31
N LYS A 162 8.08 -21.36 4.74
CA LYS A 162 7.16 -22.21 3.97
C LYS A 162 5.85 -21.46 3.70
N GLY A 163 5.56 -21.22 2.42
CA GLY A 163 4.36 -20.53 1.97
C GLY A 163 4.34 -19.03 2.26
N ASP A 164 5.51 -18.41 2.44
CA ASP A 164 5.69 -16.98 2.73
C ASP A 164 4.86 -16.52 3.94
N ARG A 165 4.66 -17.37 4.95
CA ARG A 165 3.82 -17.05 6.11
C ARG A 165 4.53 -16.12 7.10
N GLU A 166 3.74 -15.50 7.97
CA GLU A 166 4.25 -14.73 9.10
C GLU A 166 5.14 -15.60 10.00
N ILE A 167 6.27 -15.03 10.44
CA ILE A 167 7.16 -15.64 11.42
C ILE A 167 6.60 -15.37 12.82
N TYR A 168 6.57 -16.41 13.66
CA TYR A 168 6.14 -16.28 15.06
C TYR A 168 7.33 -16.05 16.00
N ASN A 169 7.04 -15.48 17.16
CA ASN A 169 8.05 -15.34 18.21
C ASN A 169 8.57 -16.72 18.65
N LYS A 170 9.86 -16.82 18.92
CA LYS A 170 10.59 -18.06 19.26
C LYS A 170 10.60 -19.12 18.17
N GLN A 171 10.21 -18.79 16.94
CA GLN A 171 10.28 -19.71 15.82
C GLN A 171 11.74 -19.96 15.41
N GLU A 172 12.06 -21.22 15.14
CA GLU A 172 13.35 -21.59 14.57
C GLU A 172 13.39 -21.32 13.06
N ILE A 173 14.45 -20.68 12.61
CA ILE A 173 14.72 -20.40 11.20
C ILE A 173 16.15 -20.78 10.84
N HIS A 174 16.36 -21.02 9.55
CA HIS A 174 17.69 -21.23 8.99
C HIS A 174 18.06 -20.06 8.06
N ILE A 175 19.23 -19.49 8.26
CA ILE A 175 19.75 -18.37 7.47
C ILE A 175 20.69 -18.95 6.43
N HIS A 176 20.38 -18.71 5.15
CA HIS A 176 21.21 -19.18 4.05
C HIS A 176 22.63 -18.60 4.14
N GLY A 177 23.63 -19.43 3.89
CA GLY A 177 25.05 -19.03 3.99
C GLY A 177 25.65 -19.15 5.39
N THR A 178 24.88 -19.61 6.39
CA THR A 178 25.40 -19.95 7.72
C THR A 178 25.61 -21.45 7.86
N ASP A 179 26.58 -21.86 8.68
CA ASP A 179 26.85 -23.29 8.95
C ASP A 179 25.65 -23.94 9.68
N PRO A 180 24.92 -24.88 9.04
CA PRO A 180 23.76 -25.54 9.64
C PRO A 180 24.11 -26.42 10.83
N SER A 181 25.36 -26.91 10.91
CA SER A 181 25.79 -27.79 12.00
C SER A 181 25.84 -27.09 13.36
N LYS A 182 25.85 -25.75 13.37
CA LYS A 182 25.85 -24.92 14.58
C LYS A 182 24.46 -24.74 15.18
N GLY A 183 23.43 -25.36 14.60
CA GLY A 183 22.06 -25.28 15.07
C GLY A 183 21.24 -24.15 14.43
N PRO A 184 19.93 -24.10 14.72
CA PRO A 184 19.01 -23.11 14.17
C PRO A 184 19.19 -21.73 14.81
N PHE A 185 18.66 -20.71 14.14
CA PHE A 185 18.46 -19.39 14.73
C PHE A 185 17.06 -19.31 15.32
N ILE A 186 16.94 -18.76 16.51
CA ILE A 186 15.68 -18.50 17.20
C ILE A 186 15.29 -17.05 16.97
N VAL A 187 14.06 -16.83 16.52
CA VAL A 187 13.50 -15.49 16.32
C VAL A 187 13.04 -14.91 17.65
N GLU A 188 13.43 -13.68 17.94
CA GLU A 188 12.86 -12.86 19.01
C GLU A 188 12.22 -11.62 18.38
N LEU A 189 10.89 -11.60 18.36
CA LEU A 189 10.14 -10.46 17.82
C LEU A 189 10.04 -9.36 18.86
N TYR A 190 10.17 -8.12 18.42
CA TYR A 190 9.92 -6.97 19.26
C TYR A 190 8.43 -6.77 19.53
N ASP A 191 8.13 -6.09 20.63
CA ASP A 191 6.77 -5.72 20.98
C ASP A 191 6.23 -4.68 20.02
N TYR A 192 4.90 -4.66 19.88
CA TYR A 192 4.24 -3.65 19.07
C TYR A 192 4.26 -2.29 19.75
N ASP A 193 4.52 -1.24 18.97
CA ASP A 193 4.32 0.15 19.33
C ASP A 193 2.82 0.43 19.43
N LEU A 194 2.26 0.12 20.59
CA LEU A 194 0.87 0.37 20.94
C LEU A 194 0.77 1.76 21.57
N PRO A 195 -0.31 2.52 21.28
CA PRO A 195 -0.51 3.84 21.87
C PRO A 195 -0.49 3.74 23.40
N ARG A 196 0.55 4.32 24.02
CA ARG A 196 0.70 4.38 25.47
C ARG A 196 -0.22 5.47 26.02
N TYR A 197 -1.37 5.06 26.56
CA TYR A 197 -2.37 5.86 27.29
C TYR A 197 -2.90 7.13 26.56
N ASN A 198 -4.21 7.19 26.32
CA ASN A 198 -4.89 8.42 25.90
C ASN A 198 -5.35 9.19 27.16
N PRO A 199 -4.74 10.33 27.51
CA PRO A 199 -5.12 11.09 28.71
C PRO A 199 -6.49 11.77 28.62
N TYR A 200 -7.19 11.65 27.48
CA TYR A 200 -8.51 12.26 27.25
C TYR A 200 -9.67 11.25 27.27
N ASP A 201 -9.42 9.99 27.60
CA ASP A 201 -10.45 8.97 27.85
C ASP A 201 -10.78 8.94 29.37
N TYR A 202 -11.85 9.62 29.77
CA TYR A 202 -12.49 9.55 31.09
C TYR A 202 -14.00 9.29 30.92
#